data_AF-A0A0D2QH00-F1
#
_entry.id   AF-A0A0D2QH00-F1
#
_cell.length_a   1.000
_cell.length_b   1.000
_cell.length_c   1.000
_cell.angle_alpha   90.00
_cell.angle_beta   90.00
_cell.angle_gamma   90.00
#
_symmetry.space_group_name_H-M   'P 1'
#
loop_
_entity.id
_entity.type
_entity.pdbx_description
1 polymer ?
#
loop_
_entity_poly.entity_id
_entity_poly.type
_entity_poly.pdbx_seq_one_letter_code
_entity_poly.pdbx_strand_id
1 'polypeptide(L)' 'MLFGFERASYGPCLAEAFAIREALLWLKSLRMDNVIVELDCQMLVKALSRQTTDVSEFGKLAPTIAE' A
#
# COMPACT_ATOMS: atom_id res chain seq x y z
N MET A 1 -23.32 9.27 4.71
CA MET A 1 -24.03 8.79 3.51
C MET A 1 -23.09 7.80 2.83
N LEU A 2 -23.59 6.60 2.57
CA LEU A 2 -22.83 5.36 2.34
C LEU A 2 -21.83 5.47 1.17
N PHE A 3 -20.60 5.00 1.40
CA PHE A 3 -19.61 4.73 0.37
C PHE A 3 -20.19 3.71 -0.61
N GLY A 4 -20.44 4.14 -1.85
CA GLY A 4 -20.86 3.27 -2.93
C GLY A 4 -19.76 2.27 -3.24
N PHE A 5 -20.06 0.99 -3.06
CA PHE A 5 -19.31 -0.13 -3.60
C PHE A 5 -19.58 -0.18 -5.12
N GLU A 6 -19.14 0.83 -5.86
CA GLU A 6 -18.92 0.64 -7.29
C GLU A 6 -17.87 -0.47 -7.42
N ARG A 7 -18.11 -1.45 -8.28
CA ARG A 7 -17.09 -2.43 -8.69
C ARG A 7 -15.96 -1.65 -9.35
N ALA A 8 -15.10 -1.05 -8.54
CA ALA A 8 -13.87 -0.46 -9.01
C ALA A 8 -13.07 -1.62 -9.59
N SER A 9 -12.87 -1.60 -10.90
CA SER A 9 -11.77 -2.34 -11.49
C SER A 9 -10.51 -1.68 -10.93
N TYR A 10 -10.09 -2.14 -9.75
CA TYR A 10 -8.89 -1.66 -9.10
C TYR A 10 -7.75 -1.94 -10.05
N GLY A 11 -7.09 -0.88 -10.54
CA GLY A 11 -5.92 -1.04 -11.39
C GLY A 11 -4.88 -1.91 -10.68
N PRO A 12 -4.04 -2.65 -11.42
CA PRO A 12 -3.08 -3.59 -10.84
C PRO A 12 -2.26 -2.94 -9.71
N CYS A 13 -1.80 -1.71 -9.89
CA CYS A 13 -1.06 -0.98 -8.85
C CYS A 13 -1.83 -0.75 -7.55
N LEU A 14 -3.15 -0.55 -7.62
CA LEU A 14 -3.98 -0.34 -6.43
C LEU A 14 -4.23 -1.66 -5.70
N ALA A 15 -4.41 -2.75 -6.44
CA ALA A 15 -4.48 -4.09 -5.86
C ALA A 15 -3.18 -4.44 -5.11
N GLU A 16 -2.02 -4.14 -5.71
CA GLU A 16 -0.71 -4.33 -5.08
C GLU A 16 -0.54 -3.47 -3.81
N ALA A 17 -1.00 -2.22 -3.85
CA ALA A 17 -0.93 -1.33 -2.69
C ALA A 17 -1.80 -1.81 -1.52
N PHE A 18 -2.98 -2.39 -1.81
CA PHE A 18 -3.80 -3.04 -0.79
C PHE A 18 -3.13 -4.31 -0.25
N ALA A 19 -2.55 -5.14 -1.13
CA ALA A 19 -1.88 -6.36 -0.73
C ALA A 19 -0.72 -6.10 0.25
N ILE A 20 0.14 -5.12 -0.05
CA ILE A 20 1.25 -4.76 0.87
C ILE A 20 0.74 -4.19 2.19
N ARG A 21 -0.32 -3.37 2.17
CA ARG A 21 -0.90 -2.79 3.38
C ARG A 21 -1.39 -3.89 4.33
N GLU A 22 -2.17 -4.84 3.82
CA GLU A 22 -2.69 -5.94 4.64
C GLU A 22 -1.57 -6.87 5.13
N ALA A 23 -0.56 -7.14 4.30
CA ALA A 23 0.60 -7.93 4.71
C ALA A 23 1.36 -7.26 5.87
N LEU A 24 1.60 -5.95 5.80
CA LEU A 24 2.28 -5.20 6.86
C LEU A 24 1.43 -5.14 8.15
N LEU A 25 0.12 -4.94 8.05
CA LEU A 25 -0.78 -5.00 9.21
C LEU A 25 -0.77 -6.38 9.88
N TRP A 26 -0.74 -7.45 9.07
CA TRP A 26 -0.64 -8.81 9.59
C TRP A 26 0.69 -9.06 10.30
N LEU A 27 1.82 -8.67 9.71
CA LEU A 27 3.15 -8.77 10.35
C LEU A 27 3.23 -7.97 11.65
N LYS A 28 2.65 -6.76 11.68
CA LYS A 28 2.52 -5.93 12.89
C LYS A 28 1.72 -6.66 13.99
N SER A 29 0.63 -7.34 13.63
CA SER A 29 -0.17 -8.13 14.58
C SER A 29 0.63 -9.28 15.21
N LEU A 30 1.61 -9.82 14.48
CA LEU A 30 2.51 -10.88 14.94
C LEU A 30 3.74 -10.36 15.70
N ARG A 31 3.89 -9.03 15.84
CA ARG A 31 5.09 -8.36 16.39
C ARG A 31 6.37 -8.81 15.68
N MET A 32 6.30 -9.03 14.37
CA MET A 32 7.48 -9.34 13.57
C MET A 32 8.17 -8.04 13.16
N ASP A 33 9.32 -7.78 13.78
CA ASP A 33 10.19 -6.67 13.42
C ASP A 33 11.28 -7.15 12.44
N ASN A 34 11.83 -6.22 11.63
CA ASN A 34 12.94 -6.49 10.71
C ASN A 34 12.63 -7.56 9.63
N VAL A 35 11.48 -7.43 8.97
CA VAL A 35 11.03 -8.34 7.90
C VAL A 35 11.37 -7.78 6.53
N ILE A 36 11.81 -8.66 5.61
CA ILE A 36 11.96 -8.32 4.18
C ILE A 36 10.65 -8.71 3.48
N VAL A 37 10.00 -7.73 2.86
CA VAL A 37 8.80 -7.95 2.05
C VAL A 37 9.14 -7.74 0.59
N GLU A 38 8.96 -8.78 -0.22
CA GLU A 38 9.21 -8.77 -1.65
C GLU A 38 7.91 -8.51 -2.42
N LEU A 39 7.99 -7.66 -3.45
CA LEU A 39 6.86 -7.24 -4.28
C LEU A 39 7.28 -7.30 -5.75
N ASP A 40 6.39 -7.78 -6.63
CA ASP A 40 6.59 -7.80 -8.08
C ASP A 40 6.16 -6.47 -8.76
N CYS A 41 5.80 -5.46 -7.97
CA CYS A 41 5.39 -4.14 -8.45
C CYS A 41 6.50 -3.09 -8.26
N GLN A 42 7.38 -2.95 -9.26
CA GLN A 42 8.48 -1.96 -9.23
C GLN A 42 7.98 -0.52 -9.01
N MET A 43 6.80 -0.17 -9.54
CA MET A 43 6.20 1.17 -9.38
C MET A 43 5.87 1.46 -7.92
N LEU A 44 5.26 0.49 -7.23
CA LEU A 44 4.91 0.60 -5.82
C LEU A 44 6.17 0.65 -4.95
N VAL A 45 7.17 -0.19 -5.21
CA VAL A 45 8.46 -0.16 -4.50
C VAL A 45 9.12 1.21 -4.62
N LYS A 46 9.13 1.79 -5.83
CA LYS A 46 9.66 3.14 -6.05
C LYS A 46 8.86 4.21 -5.32
N ALA A 47 7.53 4.09 -5.29
CA ALA A 47 6.67 5.02 -4.57
C ALA A 47 6.91 4.98 -3.06
N LEU A 48 6.97 3.79 -2.46
CA LEU A 48 7.26 3.59 -1.03
C LEU A 48 8.67 4.05 -0.64
N SER A 49 9.64 3.93 -1.55
CA SER A 49 11.03 4.33 -1.31
C SER A 49 11.27 5.85 -1.41
N ARG A 50 10.31 6.62 -1.94
CA ARG A 50 10.44 8.08 -2.09
C ARG A 50 9.91 8.80 -0.85
N GLN A 51 10.75 9.58 -0.18
CA GLN A 51 10.39 10.46 0.94
C GLN A 51 9.74 11.79 0.49
N THR A 52 8.88 11.76 -0.52
CA THR A 52 8.23 12.98 -1.04
C THR A 52 6.72 12.79 -1.07
N THR A 53 5.99 13.82 -0.63
CA THR A 53 4.53 13.94 -0.76
C THR A 53 4.14 13.92 -2.23
N ASP A 54 3.90 12.71 -2.74
CA ASP A 54 3.38 12.48 -4.07
C ASP A 54 1.87 12.74 -4.05
N VAL A 55 1.40 13.74 -4.81
CA VAL A 55 -0.04 14.08 -4.87
C VAL A 55 -0.85 13.14 -5.79
N SER A 56 -0.18 12.15 -6.41
CA SER A 56 -0.86 11.07 -7.11
C SER A 56 -1.53 10.09 -6.13
N GLU A 57 -2.38 9.20 -6.65
CA GLU A 57 -3.00 8.12 -5.85
C GLU A 57 -1.96 7.29 -5.05
N PHE A 58 -0.69 7.27 -5.47
CA PHE A 58 0.41 6.62 -4.76
C PHE A 58 0.81 7.31 -3.46
N GLY A 59 0.94 8.65 -3.45
CA GLY A 59 1.34 9.34 -2.22
C GLY A 59 0.18 9.64 -1.27
N LYS A 60 -1.07 9.34 -1.66
CA LYS A 60 -2.18 9.20 -0.71
C LYS A 60 -2.09 7.90 0.11
N LEU A 61 -1.52 6.83 -0.45
CA LEU A 61 -1.39 5.51 0.19
C LEU A 61 -0.11 5.34 1.00
N ALA A 62 1.00 5.95 0.57
CA ALA A 62 2.27 5.90 1.30
C ALA A 62 2.16 6.32 2.80
N PRO A 63 1.46 7.41 3.18
CA PRO A 63 1.29 7.75 4.59
C PRO A 63 0.33 6.82 5.35
N THR A 64 -0.62 6.16 4.68
CA THR A 64 -1.58 5.23 5.34
C THR A 64 -0.98 3.83 5.60
N ILE A 65 0.17 3.52 5.00
CA ILE A 65 0.91 2.27 5.22
C ILE A 65 1.85 2.39 6.44
N ALA A 66 2.22 3.62 6.83
CA ALA A 66 3.16 3.90 7.92
C ALA A 66 2.51 4.08 9.30
N GLU A 67 1.18 4.18 9.40
CA GLU A 67 0.39 4.25 10.66
C GLU A 67 -0.12 2.88 11.12
#